data_AF-A0A7S3SK50-F1
#
_entry.id   AF-A0A7S3SK50-F1
#
_cell.length_a   1.000
_cell.length_b   1.000
_cell.length_c   1.000
_cell.angle_alpha   90.00
_cell.angle_beta   90.00
_cell.angle_gamma   90.00
#
_symmetry.space_group_name_H-M   'P 1'
#
loop_
_entity.id
_entity.type
_entity.pdbx_description
1 polymer ?
#
loop_
_entity_poly.entity_id
_entity_poly.type
_entity_poly.pdbx_seq_one_letter_code
_entity_poly.pdbx_strand_id
1 'polypeptide(L)'
;GGEVMRGAVCRLLEVSALVRMPCGPKTALRNLTSVDESLKHPTEAISLAAVAAIRAITSSYFSVGPAADGGAPDGTTPNAPDGGAPNGGAPDGGAPPTELPLLVPRYAGPLSKDPNAALRRGYALAIGALPAAQLNMSVELAVDALVRASEPEPIAE
;
A
#
# COMPACT_ATOMS: atom_id res chain seq x y z
N GLY A 1 21.78 13.03 -1.96
CA GLY A 1 21.92 12.16 -0.78
C GLY A 1 20.60 11.52 -0.39
N GLY A 2 19.63 12.30 0.09
CA GLY A 2 18.32 11.78 0.53
C GLY A 2 17.48 11.11 -0.56
N GLU A 3 17.64 11.50 -1.82
CA GLU A 3 16.96 10.90 -2.99
C GLU A 3 17.29 9.41 -3.21
N VAL A 4 18.58 9.06 -3.12
CA VAL A 4 19.04 7.67 -3.21
C VAL A 4 18.45 6.84 -2.06
N MET A 5 18.36 7.45 -0.87
CA MET A 5 17.78 6.81 0.31
C MET A 5 16.27 6.59 0.15
N ARG A 6 15.52 7.54 -0.43
CA ARG A 6 14.09 7.36 -0.74
C ARG A 6 13.86 6.23 -1.73
N GLY A 7 14.65 6.16 -2.79
CA GLY A 7 14.61 5.03 -3.74
C GLY A 7 14.91 3.70 -3.06
N ALA A 8 15.93 3.63 -2.21
CA ALA A 8 16.28 2.44 -1.45
C ALA A 8 15.17 2.01 -0.48
N VAL A 9 14.52 2.96 0.22
CA VAL A 9 13.38 2.68 1.11
C VAL A 9 12.20 2.11 0.32
N CYS A 10 11.86 2.68 -0.83
CA CYS A 10 10.78 2.16 -1.68
C CYS A 10 11.07 0.72 -2.09
N ARG A 11 12.31 0.43 -2.53
CA ARG A 11 12.72 -0.92 -2.92
C ARG A 11 12.75 -1.91 -1.77
N LEU A 12 13.20 -1.48 -0.59
CA LEU A 12 13.16 -2.32 0.61
C LEU A 12 11.72 -2.69 0.98
N LEU A 13 10.81 -1.72 0.96
CA LEU A 13 9.40 -1.94 1.29
C LEU A 13 8.70 -2.84 0.27
N GLU A 14 9.03 -2.68 -1.02
CA GLU A 14 8.56 -3.58 -2.08
C GLU A 14 9.01 -5.02 -1.83
N VAL A 15 10.32 -5.25 -1.65
CA VAL A 15 10.86 -6.59 -1.40
C VAL A 15 10.27 -7.18 -0.13
N SER A 16 10.15 -6.39 0.95
CA SER A 16 9.55 -6.82 2.21
C SER A 16 8.10 -7.27 2.04
N ALA A 17 7.33 -6.56 1.22
CA ALA A 17 5.95 -6.92 0.89
C ALA A 17 5.89 -8.17 0.00
N LEU A 18 6.81 -8.34 -0.95
CA LEU A 18 6.88 -9.52 -1.82
C LEU A 18 7.20 -10.80 -1.05
N VAL A 19 8.10 -10.75 -0.06
CA VAL A 19 8.40 -11.89 0.81
C VAL A 19 7.42 -12.06 1.97
N ARG A 20 6.36 -11.24 2.01
CA ARG A 20 5.34 -11.23 3.07
C ARG A 20 5.93 -11.17 4.48
N MET A 21 6.85 -10.23 4.71
CA MET A 21 7.33 -9.96 6.05
C MET A 21 6.13 -9.69 6.98
N PRO A 22 6.16 -10.18 8.24
CA PRO A 22 5.07 -9.98 9.18
C PRO A 22 4.98 -8.49 9.53
N CYS A 23 4.09 -7.78 8.83
CA CYS A 23 3.79 -6.39 9.05
C CYS A 23 2.32 -6.28 9.44
N GLY A 24 2.03 -5.74 10.63
CA GLY A 24 0.66 -5.44 11.02
C GLY A 24 0.02 -4.38 10.10
N PRO A 25 -1.32 -4.34 9.98
CA PRO A 25 -2.02 -3.42 9.07
C PRO A 25 -1.71 -1.94 9.34
N LYS A 26 -1.51 -1.56 10.62
CA LYS A 26 -1.08 -0.21 11.01
C LYS A 26 0.30 0.15 10.44
N THR A 27 1.24 -0.80 10.46
CA THR A 27 2.59 -0.61 9.90
C THR A 27 2.54 -0.52 8.39
N ALA A 28 1.74 -1.37 7.73
CA ALA A 28 1.55 -1.33 6.28
C ALA A 28 0.98 0.03 5.82
N LEU A 29 0.01 0.58 6.56
CA LEU A 29 -0.57 1.91 6.29
C LEU A 29 0.46 3.04 6.48
N ARG A 30 1.28 2.97 7.54
CA ARG A 30 2.37 3.91 7.78
C ARG A 30 3.41 3.89 6.65
N ASN A 31 3.79 2.69 6.21
CA ASN A 31 4.70 2.50 5.09
C ASN A 31 4.13 3.10 3.80
N LEU A 32 2.84 2.88 3.54
CA LEU A 32 2.14 3.43 2.38
C LEU A 32 2.14 4.97 2.40
N THR A 33 1.92 5.60 3.57
CA THR A 33 2.06 7.06 3.71
C THR A 33 3.49 7.55 3.46
N SER A 34 4.53 6.80 3.83
CA SER A 34 5.91 7.17 3.50
C SER A 34 6.23 7.03 2.01
N VAL A 35 5.63 6.05 1.33
CA VAL A 35 5.78 5.86 -0.12
C VAL A 35 5.00 6.92 -0.90
N ASP A 36 3.84 7.35 -0.40
CA ASP A 36 3.07 8.49 -0.91
C ASP A 36 3.94 9.75 -1.05
N GLU A 37 4.77 10.06 -0.05
CA GLU A 37 5.69 11.20 -0.14
C GLU A 37 6.77 11.05 -1.22
N SER A 38 7.12 9.81 -1.57
CA SER A 38 8.09 9.51 -2.63
C SER A 38 7.45 9.52 -4.03
N LEU A 39 6.15 9.31 -4.12
CA LEU A 39 5.34 9.44 -5.34
C LEU A 39 5.33 10.89 -5.85
N LYS A 40 5.41 11.85 -4.94
CA LYS A 40 5.42 13.31 -5.21
C LYS A 40 6.75 13.81 -5.77
N HIS A 41 7.75 12.94 -5.88
CA HIS A 41 9.11 13.34 -6.25
C HIS A 41 9.22 13.64 -7.75
N PRO A 42 9.89 14.72 -8.18
CA PRO A 42 10.05 15.06 -9.60
C PRO A 42 10.90 14.03 -10.37
N THR A 43 11.81 13.35 -9.67
CA THR A 43 12.66 12.30 -10.24
C THR A 43 11.86 11.04 -10.53
N GLU A 44 11.72 10.72 -11.82
CA GLU A 44 10.93 9.60 -12.32
C GLU A 44 11.33 8.24 -11.73
N ALA A 45 12.64 8.00 -11.55
CA ALA A 45 13.13 6.76 -10.95
C ALA A 45 12.59 6.54 -9.52
N ILE A 46 12.41 7.61 -8.74
CA ILE A 46 11.90 7.54 -7.37
C ILE A 46 10.39 7.34 -7.37
N SER A 47 9.66 8.08 -8.22
CA SER A 47 8.21 7.91 -8.34
C SER A 47 7.85 6.50 -8.84
N LEU A 48 8.60 5.94 -9.80
CA LEU A 48 8.38 4.57 -10.28
C LEU A 48 8.71 3.52 -9.22
N ALA A 49 9.79 3.71 -8.45
CA ALA A 49 10.10 2.84 -7.32
C ALA A 49 9.00 2.88 -6.25
N ALA A 50 8.44 4.07 -5.99
CA ALA A 50 7.31 4.25 -5.08
C ALA A 50 6.05 3.53 -5.58
N VAL A 51 5.72 3.65 -6.87
CA VAL A 51 4.57 2.96 -7.49
C VAL A 51 4.71 1.43 -7.37
N ALA A 52 5.90 0.89 -7.62
CA ALA A 52 6.16 -0.54 -7.45
C ALA A 52 5.99 -1.00 -5.99
N ALA A 53 6.46 -0.20 -5.04
CA ALA A 53 6.27 -0.46 -3.62
C ALA A 53 4.79 -0.41 -3.21
N ILE A 54 4.01 0.58 -3.69
CA ILE A 54 2.56 0.66 -3.48
C ILE A 54 1.89 -0.62 -3.99
N ARG A 55 2.20 -1.05 -5.21
CA ARG A 55 1.64 -2.29 -5.78
C ARG A 55 1.91 -3.50 -4.88
N ALA A 56 3.15 -3.68 -4.44
CA ALA A 56 3.53 -4.82 -3.61
C ALA A 56 2.85 -4.76 -2.22
N ILE A 57 2.89 -3.61 -1.55
CA ILE A 57 2.27 -3.41 -0.23
C ILE A 57 0.76 -3.66 -0.30
N THR A 58 0.09 -3.05 -1.28
CA THR A 58 -1.38 -3.14 -1.43
C THR A 58 -1.82 -4.53 -1.83
N SER A 59 -1.05 -5.23 -2.68
CA SER A 59 -1.34 -6.62 -3.05
C SER A 59 -1.08 -7.61 -1.91
N SER A 60 -0.09 -7.36 -1.04
CA SER A 60 0.28 -8.31 0.02
C SER A 60 -0.48 -8.11 1.33
N TYR A 61 -0.80 -6.86 1.68
CA TYR A 61 -1.43 -6.52 2.97
C TYR A 61 -2.86 -6.01 2.85
N PHE A 62 -3.32 -5.65 1.64
CA PHE A 62 -4.65 -5.05 1.41
C PHE A 62 -5.51 -5.81 0.37
N SER A 63 -5.17 -7.06 0.07
CA SER A 63 -6.00 -7.93 -0.77
C SER A 63 -7.28 -8.31 -0.04
N VAL A 64 -8.43 -7.81 -0.51
CA VAL A 64 -9.75 -8.32 -0.13
C VAL A 64 -9.95 -9.69 -0.77
N GLY A 65 -10.07 -10.74 0.06
CA GLY A 65 -10.44 -12.10 -0.35
C GLY A 65 -10.72 -12.96 0.89
N PRO A 66 -11.77 -13.81 0.88
CA PRO A 66 -12.30 -14.44 2.09
C PRO A 66 -11.33 -15.49 2.62
N ALA A 67 -11.29 -15.64 3.95
CA ALA A 67 -10.73 -16.77 4.69
C ALA A 67 -10.10 -17.88 3.82
N ALA A 68 -8.79 -17.81 3.58
CA ALA A 68 -8.01 -18.96 3.13
C ALA A 68 -7.21 -19.45 4.35
N ASP A 69 -7.86 -20.33 5.09
CA ASP A 69 -7.31 -21.53 5.70
C ASP A 69 -5.82 -21.75 5.39
N GLY A 70 -4.97 -21.29 6.31
CA GLY A 70 -3.58 -21.73 6.40
C GLY A 70 -3.54 -22.96 7.29
N GLY A 71 -3.96 -24.10 6.75
CA GLY A 71 -3.73 -25.40 7.35
C GLY A 71 -2.25 -25.59 7.67
N ALA A 72 -1.93 -25.57 8.97
CA ALA A 72 -0.76 -26.25 9.48
C ALA A 72 -1.11 -27.74 9.60
N PRO A 73 -0.27 -28.67 9.10
CA PRO A 73 -0.47 -30.08 9.40
C PRO A 73 -0.21 -30.35 10.89
N ASP A 74 -1.20 -30.98 11.53
CA ASP A 74 -1.17 -31.54 12.88
C ASP A 74 -0.07 -32.61 13.02
N GLY A 75 0.58 -32.67 14.18
CA GLY A 75 1.57 -33.70 14.49
C GLY A 75 2.24 -33.59 15.87
N THR A 76 1.49 -33.98 16.92
CA THR A 76 1.97 -34.63 18.18
C THR A 76 2.73 -33.80 19.24
N THR A 77 2.10 -33.63 20.41
CA THR A 77 2.72 -33.40 21.74
C THR A 77 2.83 -34.74 22.51
N PRO A 78 3.68 -34.96 23.56
CA PRO A 78 3.59 -34.26 24.87
C PRO A 78 4.89 -34.07 25.73
N ASN A 79 4.89 -33.00 26.56
CA ASN A 79 5.51 -32.76 27.90
C ASN A 79 7.05 -32.99 28.11
N ALA A 80 7.86 -32.26 28.91
CA ALA A 80 7.80 -31.17 29.93
C ALA A 80 9.30 -30.80 30.31
N PRO A 81 9.66 -29.99 31.35
CA PRO A 81 9.20 -28.68 31.83
C PRO A 81 10.34 -27.63 32.06
N ASP A 82 9.93 -26.42 32.47
CA ASP A 82 10.59 -25.44 33.36
C ASP A 82 11.75 -24.54 32.87
N GLY A 83 11.58 -23.21 33.01
CA GLY A 83 12.66 -22.22 32.82
C GLY A 83 12.28 -20.75 32.54
N GLY A 84 11.51 -20.11 33.42
CA GLY A 84 11.60 -18.69 33.83
C GLY A 84 11.73 -17.50 32.84
N ALA A 85 10.61 -16.76 32.68
CA ALA A 85 10.42 -15.29 32.75
C ALA A 85 10.97 -14.31 31.65
N PRO A 86 10.46 -13.05 31.54
CA PRO A 86 9.09 -12.56 31.73
C PRO A 86 8.55 -11.66 30.58
N ASN A 87 7.22 -11.59 30.49
CA ASN A 87 6.40 -10.44 30.08
C ASN A 87 6.82 -9.57 28.87
N GLY A 88 6.26 -9.88 27.71
CA GLY A 88 5.90 -8.90 26.68
C GLY A 88 4.42 -9.05 26.38
N GLY A 89 3.58 -8.31 27.11
CA GLY A 89 2.12 -8.41 27.03
C GLY A 89 1.61 -8.27 25.60
N ALA A 90 0.94 -9.31 25.12
CA ALA A 90 -0.01 -9.18 24.05
C ALA A 90 -1.22 -8.39 24.59
N PRO A 91 -1.62 -7.26 23.99
CA PRO A 91 -2.99 -6.82 24.13
C PRO A 91 -3.87 -7.74 23.28
N ASP A 92 -4.60 -8.57 24.01
CA ASP A 92 -5.94 -9.05 23.70
C ASP A 92 -6.82 -7.93 23.12
N GLY A 93 -7.75 -8.29 22.23
CA GLY A 93 -8.88 -7.45 21.89
C GLY A 93 -9.13 -7.32 20.40
N GLY A 94 -10.16 -8.02 19.93
CA GLY A 94 -10.61 -8.07 18.54
C GLY A 94 -10.55 -6.72 17.82
N ALA A 95 -9.74 -6.65 16.77
CA ALA A 95 -9.98 -5.68 15.74
C ALA A 95 -11.21 -6.19 14.95
N PRO A 96 -12.27 -5.37 14.77
CA PRO A 96 -13.31 -5.67 13.79
C PRO A 96 -12.64 -5.86 12.42
N PRO A 97 -13.30 -6.48 11.41
CA PRO A 97 -12.78 -6.52 10.05
C PRO A 97 -12.39 -5.09 9.71
N THR A 98 -11.09 -4.83 9.67
CA THR A 98 -10.56 -3.51 9.40
C THR A 98 -10.98 -3.28 7.98
N GLU A 99 -12.04 -2.50 7.77
CA GLU A 99 -12.50 -2.08 6.46
C GLU A 99 -11.25 -1.53 5.77
N LEU A 100 -10.67 -2.33 4.89
CA LEU A 100 -9.42 -2.00 4.24
C LEU A 100 -9.70 -0.67 3.54
N PRO A 101 -9.04 0.43 3.94
CA PRO A 101 -9.43 1.74 3.48
C PRO A 101 -9.38 1.74 1.96
N LEU A 102 -10.49 2.10 1.31
CA LEU A 102 -10.56 2.15 -0.14
C LEU A 102 -9.41 3.05 -0.63
N LEU A 103 -8.46 2.45 -1.33
CA LEU A 103 -7.26 3.15 -1.76
C LEU A 103 -7.52 4.02 -2.99
N VAL A 104 -8.51 3.64 -3.80
CA VAL A 104 -8.93 4.40 -4.99
C VAL A 104 -9.33 5.84 -4.64
N PRO A 105 -10.28 6.13 -3.72
CA PRO A 105 -10.65 7.51 -3.39
C PRO A 105 -9.52 8.31 -2.75
N ARG A 106 -8.56 7.65 -2.07
CA ARG A 106 -7.36 8.30 -1.51
C ARG A 106 -6.49 8.94 -2.59
N TYR A 107 -6.41 8.33 -3.78
CA TYR A 107 -5.61 8.84 -4.90
C TYR A 107 -6.43 9.64 -5.92
N ALA A 108 -7.69 9.27 -6.15
CA ALA A 108 -8.56 9.96 -7.10
C ALA A 108 -8.98 11.37 -6.63
N GLY A 109 -9.14 11.58 -5.32
CA GLY A 109 -9.45 12.89 -4.75
C GLY A 109 -8.40 13.97 -5.05
N PRO A 110 -7.11 13.76 -4.71
CA PRO A 110 -6.05 14.72 -5.03
C PRO A 110 -5.76 14.81 -6.54
N LEU A 111 -5.88 13.71 -7.31
CA LEU A 111 -5.66 13.71 -8.76
C LEU A 111 -6.45 14.81 -9.50
N SER A 112 -7.70 15.05 -9.11
CA SER A 112 -8.57 16.05 -9.76
C SER A 112 -8.39 17.48 -9.24
N LYS A 113 -7.68 17.67 -8.13
CA LYS A 113 -7.55 18.98 -7.44
C LYS A 113 -6.14 19.54 -7.46
N ASP A 114 -5.13 18.70 -7.61
CA ASP A 114 -3.73 19.11 -7.53
C ASP A 114 -3.31 19.89 -8.79
N PRO A 115 -2.88 21.16 -8.66
CA PRO A 115 -2.42 21.95 -9.82
C PRO A 115 -1.09 21.43 -10.38
N ASN A 116 -0.36 20.62 -9.61
CA ASN A 116 0.95 20.12 -9.99
C ASN A 116 0.84 18.87 -10.87
N ALA A 117 1.21 19.01 -12.15
CA ALA A 117 1.20 17.91 -13.13
C ALA A 117 2.06 16.70 -12.69
N ALA A 118 3.17 16.91 -11.97
CA ALA A 118 4.00 15.82 -11.47
C ALA A 118 3.27 15.01 -10.38
N LEU A 119 2.51 15.68 -9.50
CA LEU A 119 1.69 15.02 -8.49
C LEU A 119 0.55 14.22 -9.12
N ARG A 120 -0.16 14.82 -10.09
CA ARG A 120 -1.22 14.15 -10.85
C ARG A 120 -0.69 12.90 -11.56
N ARG A 121 0.48 12.98 -12.19
CA ARG A 121 1.16 11.81 -12.78
C ARG A 121 1.41 10.72 -11.75
N GLY A 122 1.94 11.08 -10.58
CA GLY A 122 2.15 10.14 -9.49
C GLY A 122 0.86 9.44 -9.07
N TYR A 123 -0.21 10.20 -8.83
CA TYR A 123 -1.51 9.65 -8.43
C TYR A 123 -2.14 8.76 -9.49
N ALA A 124 -2.05 9.15 -10.77
CA ALA A 124 -2.50 8.32 -11.89
C ALA A 124 -1.76 6.97 -11.93
N LEU A 125 -0.44 6.99 -11.75
CA LEU A 125 0.36 5.76 -11.67
C LEU A 125 0.01 4.91 -10.44
N ALA A 126 -0.26 5.53 -9.29
CA ALA A 126 -0.67 4.82 -8.08
C ALA A 126 -2.02 4.10 -8.28
N ILE A 127 -3.01 4.76 -8.88
CA ILE A 127 -4.32 4.16 -9.20
C ILE A 127 -4.14 2.94 -10.10
N GLY A 128 -3.31 3.04 -11.15
CA GLY A 128 -3.01 1.92 -12.05
C GLY A 128 -2.21 0.77 -11.39
N ALA A 129 -1.58 1.01 -10.25
CA ALA A 129 -0.80 0.02 -9.51
C ALA A 129 -1.59 -0.73 -8.43
N LEU A 130 -2.84 -0.33 -8.18
CA LEU A 130 -3.69 -0.98 -7.19
C LEU A 130 -4.11 -2.41 -7.61
N PRO A 131 -4.32 -3.32 -6.65
CA PRO A 131 -4.75 -4.69 -6.96
C PRO A 131 -6.18 -4.71 -7.50
N ALA A 132 -6.47 -5.69 -8.36
CA ALA A 132 -7.78 -5.86 -9.01
C ALA A 132 -8.94 -5.90 -8.02
N ALA A 133 -8.76 -6.48 -6.82
CA ALA A 133 -9.78 -6.52 -5.79
C ALA A 133 -10.22 -5.12 -5.30
N GLN A 134 -9.29 -4.17 -5.20
CA GLN A 134 -9.56 -2.79 -4.81
C GLN A 134 -10.14 -1.98 -5.97
N LEU A 135 -9.65 -2.22 -7.20
CA LEU A 135 -10.18 -1.58 -8.39
C LEU A 135 -11.62 -2.02 -8.68
N ASN A 136 -11.96 -3.28 -8.48
CA ASN A 136 -13.31 -3.79 -8.78
C ASN A 136 -14.42 -3.12 -7.93
N MET A 137 -14.08 -2.59 -6.74
CA MET A 137 -15.02 -1.86 -5.89
C MET A 137 -15.25 -0.41 -6.33
N SER A 138 -14.37 0.17 -7.15
CA SER A 138 -14.42 1.59 -7.51
C SER A 138 -13.80 1.89 -8.88
N VAL A 139 -14.00 0.99 -9.85
CA VAL A 139 -13.37 1.10 -11.16
C VAL A 139 -13.89 2.31 -11.93
N GLU A 140 -15.19 2.62 -11.82
CA GLU A 140 -15.79 3.77 -12.50
C GLU A 140 -15.20 5.09 -11.99
N LEU A 141 -15.00 5.21 -10.68
CA LEU A 141 -14.38 6.39 -10.07
C LEU A 141 -12.92 6.52 -10.48
N ALA A 142 -12.18 5.41 -10.53
CA ALA A 142 -10.80 5.39 -11.01
C ALA A 142 -10.70 5.83 -12.48
N VAL A 143 -11.59 5.32 -13.34
CA VAL A 143 -11.61 5.63 -14.77
C VAL A 143 -12.03 7.08 -14.99
N ASP A 144 -13.12 7.57 -14.37
CA ASP A 144 -13.55 8.97 -14.48
C ASP A 144 -12.44 9.95 -14.05
N ALA A 145 -11.76 9.66 -12.92
CA ALA A 145 -10.66 10.49 -12.44
C ALA A 145 -9.46 10.49 -13.41
N LEU A 146 -9.10 9.33 -13.97
CA LEU A 146 -8.02 9.22 -14.96
C LEU A 146 -8.37 9.91 -16.29
N VAL A 147 -9.61 9.77 -16.76
CA VAL A 147 -10.08 10.40 -17.99
C VAL A 147 -10.03 11.92 -17.85
N ARG A 148 -10.59 12.48 -16.77
CA ARG A 148 -10.52 13.92 -16.48
C ARG A 148 -9.09 14.43 -16.34
N ALA A 149 -8.21 13.66 -15.69
CA ALA A 149 -6.81 14.04 -15.55
C ALA A 149 -6.03 13.98 -16.88
N SER A 150 -6.54 13.27 -17.89
CA SER A 150 -5.93 13.17 -19.21
C SER A 150 -6.36 14.30 -20.15
N GLU A 151 -7.39 15.08 -19.80
CA GLU A 151 -7.80 16.23 -20.59
C GLU A 151 -6.73 17.33 -20.48
N PRO A 152 -6.21 17.87 -21.60
CA PRO A 152 -5.23 18.94 -21.55
C PRO A 152 -5.87 20.19 -20.93
N GLU A 153 -5.27 20.71 -19.86
CA GLU A 153 -5.71 21.94 -19.22
C GLU A 153 -5.67 23.07 -20.27
N PRO A 154 -6.75 23.88 -20.39
CA PRO A 154 -6.78 24.95 -21.37
C PRO A 154 -5.62 25.89 -21.07
N ILE A 155 -4.76 26.08 -22.07
CA ILE A 155 -3.67 27.04 -22.02
C ILE A 155 -4.35 28.40 -21.80
N ALA A 156 -4.22 28.96 -20.60
CA ALA A 156 -4.69 30.30 -20.32
C ALA A 156 -3.84 31.26 -21.17
N GLU A 157 -4.46 31.77 -22.23
CA GLU A 157 -3.93 32.77 -23.16
C GLU A 157 -3.76 34.15 -22.49
#